data_AF-A0A1G0BQH8-F1
#
_entry.id   AF-A0A1G0BQH8-F1
#
_cell.length_a   1.000
_cell.length_b   1.000
_cell.length_c   1.000
_cell.angle_alpha   90.00
_cell.angle_beta   90.00
_cell.angle_gamma   90.00
#
_symmetry.space_group_name_H-M   'P 1'
#
loop_
_entity.id
_entity.type
_entity.pdbx_description
1 polymer ?
#
loop_
_entity_poly.entity_id
_entity_poly.type
_entity_poly.pdbx_seq_one_letter_code
_entity_poly.pdbx_strand_id
1 'polypeptide(L)'
;MQRVHAGKILQYVTKTGKRYKNEDGKSLIDWVHSILKRNQTIKDFNLNQCLFGLHLINEINAKTIALVEGEKTAIMMSIFKPQYIWLATGSKQGFKYENLKLIKQYKIIAFPDKGEYEDWFKKATELNILGFDIIVNDWLENTNFEAGTDFADVLLIEKNEAEKIKKYEIIYTDTENIINEFETHTPEIWNLIETFGLVDCNWNEIRKVI
;
A
#
# COMPACT_ATOMS: atom_id res chain seq x y z
N MET A 1 -26.55 -12.83 -0.52
CA MET A 1 -26.02 -11.69 -1.30
C MET A 1 -27.19 -10.86 -1.82
N GLN A 2 -27.41 -9.66 -1.27
CA GLN A 2 -28.38 -8.73 -1.85
C GLN A 2 -27.84 -8.21 -3.19
N ARG A 3 -28.66 -8.36 -4.23
CA ARG A 3 -28.35 -8.02 -5.62
C ARG A 3 -28.61 -6.55 -5.91
N VAL A 4 -27.74 -5.63 -5.49
CA VAL A 4 -27.51 -4.36 -6.21
C VAL A 4 -26.12 -3.84 -5.83
N HIS A 5 -25.18 -3.85 -6.77
CA HIS A 5 -23.92 -3.13 -6.63
C HIS A 5 -24.08 -1.76 -7.29
N ALA A 6 -23.67 -0.69 -6.61
CA ALA A 6 -23.61 0.62 -7.24
C ALA A 6 -22.49 0.64 -8.29
N GLY A 7 -22.80 1.14 -9.49
CA GLY A 7 -21.83 1.29 -10.57
C GLY A 7 -21.26 2.70 -10.63
N LYS A 8 -19.94 2.82 -10.66
CA LYS A 8 -19.21 4.08 -10.84
C LYS A 8 -18.57 4.10 -12.24
N ILE A 9 -18.67 5.23 -12.92
CA ILE A 9 -18.12 5.45 -14.26
C ILE A 9 -16.95 6.41 -14.10
N LEU A 10 -15.80 6.00 -14.61
CA LEU A 10 -14.51 6.69 -14.45
C LEU A 10 -13.86 6.80 -15.82
N GLN A 11 -13.42 8.01 -16.18
CA GLN A 11 -12.63 8.21 -17.38
C GLN A 11 -11.14 8.09 -17.08
N TYR A 12 -10.43 7.33 -17.91
CA TYR A 12 -8.98 7.11 -17.81
C TYR A 12 -8.25 7.68 -19.02
N VAL A 13 -7.03 8.15 -18.79
CA VAL A 13 -6.07 8.52 -19.84
C VAL A 13 -5.47 7.24 -20.40
N THR A 14 -5.72 6.97 -21.68
CA THR A 14 -5.32 5.71 -22.34
C THR A 14 -3.83 5.43 -22.27
N LYS A 15 -2.98 6.46 -22.33
CA LYS A 15 -1.52 6.32 -22.32
C LYS A 15 -0.93 6.01 -20.94
N THR A 16 -1.49 6.57 -19.87
CA THR A 16 -0.89 6.51 -18.53
C THR A 16 -1.67 5.63 -17.56
N GLY A 17 -2.91 5.26 -17.90
CA GLY A 17 -3.82 4.57 -16.99
C GLY A 17 -4.26 5.43 -15.80
N LYS A 18 -3.86 6.70 -15.73
CA LYS A 18 -4.31 7.63 -14.68
C LYS A 18 -5.73 8.10 -14.95
N ARG A 19 -6.46 8.47 -13.90
CA ARG A 19 -7.79 9.09 -14.03
C ARG A 19 -7.65 10.40 -14.81
N TYR A 20 -8.55 10.61 -15.77
CA TYR A 20 -8.64 11.88 -16.49
C TYR A 20 -9.10 12.97 -15.52
N LYS A 21 -8.40 14.10 -15.53
CA LYS A 21 -8.74 15.31 -14.77
C LYS A 21 -9.13 16.42 -15.75
N ASN A 22 -10.19 17.16 -15.45
CA ASN A 22 -10.57 18.34 -16.22
C ASN A 22 -9.59 19.50 -16.00
N GLU A 23 -9.82 20.64 -16.64
CA GLU A 23 -8.98 21.84 -16.52
C GLU A 23 -8.85 22.33 -15.07
N ASP A 24 -9.87 22.10 -14.24
CA ASP A 24 -9.87 22.41 -12.80
C ASP A 24 -9.20 21.33 -11.91
N GLY A 25 -8.59 20.30 -12.51
CA GLY A 25 -7.94 19.20 -11.79
C GLY A 25 -8.90 18.18 -11.18
N LYS A 26 -10.21 18.26 -11.43
CA LYS A 26 -11.22 17.32 -10.91
C LYS A 26 -11.37 16.11 -11.82
N SER A 27 -11.44 14.92 -11.21
CA SER A 27 -11.70 13.69 -11.96
C SER A 27 -13.13 13.68 -12.51
N LEU A 28 -13.30 13.25 -13.76
CA LEU A 28 -14.62 13.01 -14.34
C LEU A 28 -15.17 11.69 -13.81
N ILE A 29 -16.10 11.80 -12.86
CA ILE A 29 -16.72 10.69 -12.16
C ILE A 29 -18.23 10.83 -12.31
N ASP A 30 -18.89 9.76 -12.71
CA ASP A 30 -20.36 9.66 -12.68
C ASP A 30 -20.78 8.34 -12.03
N TRP A 31 -22.06 8.23 -11.72
CA TRP A 31 -22.66 7.00 -11.22
C TRP A 31 -23.74 6.51 -12.16
N VAL A 32 -23.81 5.19 -12.36
CA VAL A 32 -24.83 4.57 -13.23
C VAL A 32 -26.23 4.97 -12.79
N HIS A 33 -26.51 4.94 -11.48
CA HIS A 33 -27.82 5.33 -10.96
C HIS A 33 -28.12 6.81 -11.18
N SER A 34 -27.10 7.69 -11.17
CA SER A 34 -27.27 9.12 -11.47
C SER A 34 -27.66 9.32 -12.94
N ILE A 35 -27.03 8.61 -13.87
CA ILE A 35 -27.41 8.63 -15.29
C ILE A 35 -28.85 8.13 -15.48
N LEU A 36 -29.19 7.00 -14.87
CA LEU A 36 -30.53 6.41 -14.99
C LEU A 36 -31.62 7.31 -14.38
N LYS A 37 -31.30 8.05 -13.30
CA LYS A 37 -32.19 9.09 -12.75
C LYS A 37 -32.37 10.25 -13.71
N ARG A 38 -31.28 10.77 -14.28
CA ARG A 38 -31.33 11.88 -15.26
C ARG A 38 -32.14 11.50 -16.51
N ASN A 39 -32.05 10.23 -16.93
CA ASN A 39 -32.81 9.68 -18.06
C ASN A 39 -34.22 9.19 -17.67
N GLN A 40 -34.69 9.47 -16.44
CA GLN A 40 -36.01 9.09 -15.92
C GLN A 40 -36.32 7.58 -15.97
N THR A 41 -35.30 6.73 -16.09
CA THR A 41 -35.43 5.27 -16.11
C THR A 41 -35.70 4.71 -14.72
N ILE A 42 -35.12 5.34 -13.69
CA ILE A 42 -35.36 5.04 -12.28
C ILE A 42 -35.73 6.33 -11.55
N LYS A 43 -36.67 6.25 -10.61
CA LYS A 43 -37.08 7.39 -9.78
C LYS A 43 -36.38 7.36 -8.43
N ASP A 44 -36.49 6.21 -7.75
CA ASP A 44 -35.97 6.04 -6.41
C ASP A 44 -34.73 5.13 -6.41
N PHE A 45 -33.58 5.71 -6.05
CA PHE A 45 -32.37 4.96 -5.76
C PHE A 45 -31.71 5.60 -4.55
N ASN A 46 -31.53 4.81 -3.50
CA ASN A 46 -30.80 5.22 -2.31
C ASN A 46 -29.40 4.58 -2.34
N LEU A 47 -28.37 5.40 -2.54
CA LEU A 47 -27.00 4.94 -2.48
C LEU A 47 -26.59 4.80 -1.00
N ASN A 48 -26.57 3.57 -0.49
CA ASN A 48 -26.06 3.28 0.84
C ASN A 48 -24.67 2.63 0.73
N GLN A 49 -23.62 3.42 0.93
CA GLN A 49 -22.25 2.94 0.88
C GLN A 49 -21.86 2.30 2.22
N CYS A 50 -21.02 1.27 2.16
CA CYS A 50 -20.42 0.65 3.33
C CYS A 50 -18.91 0.56 3.14
N LEU A 51 -18.17 0.23 4.20
CA LEU A 51 -16.74 0.03 4.12
C LEU A 51 -16.42 -1.15 3.20
N PHE A 52 -15.40 -0.98 2.36
CA PHE A 52 -14.81 -2.11 1.65
C PHE A 52 -14.25 -3.10 2.67
N GLY A 53 -14.43 -4.40 2.42
CA GLY A 53 -13.95 -5.47 3.32
C GLY A 53 -14.85 -5.73 4.53
N LEU A 54 -15.96 -5.01 4.72
CA LEU A 54 -16.80 -5.12 5.93
C LEU A 54 -17.31 -6.56 6.20
N HIS A 55 -17.48 -7.37 5.16
CA HIS A 55 -17.88 -8.78 5.26
C HIS A 55 -16.87 -9.64 6.04
N LEU A 56 -15.58 -9.27 6.05
CA LEU A 56 -14.51 -10.02 6.69
C LEU A 56 -14.59 -10.03 8.22
N ILE A 57 -15.34 -9.09 8.80
CA ILE A 57 -15.47 -8.94 10.26
C ILE A 57 -16.07 -10.17 10.93
N ASN A 58 -16.96 -10.88 10.25
CA ASN A 58 -17.58 -12.09 10.79
C ASN A 58 -16.77 -13.36 10.53
N GLU A 59 -15.79 -13.29 9.62
CA GLU A 59 -15.03 -14.45 9.14
C GLU A 59 -13.69 -14.57 9.89
N ILE A 60 -13.08 -13.44 10.25
CA ILE A 60 -11.76 -13.38 10.84
C ILE A 60 -11.88 -12.99 12.31
N ASN A 61 -11.35 -13.84 13.20
CA ASN A 61 -11.27 -13.56 14.64
C ASN A 61 -10.12 -12.57 14.95
N ALA A 62 -10.15 -11.38 14.35
CA ALA A 62 -9.19 -10.31 14.65
C ALA A 62 -9.83 -9.28 15.58
N LYS A 63 -9.07 -8.87 16.58
CA LYS A 63 -9.52 -7.89 17.59
C LYS A 63 -9.36 -6.43 17.14
N THR A 64 -8.58 -6.20 16.08
CA THR A 64 -8.21 -4.85 15.63
C THR A 64 -8.47 -4.68 14.15
N ILE A 65 -9.17 -3.60 13.81
CA ILE A 65 -9.44 -3.18 12.44
C ILE A 65 -8.44 -2.12 12.04
N ALA A 66 -7.82 -2.30 10.88
CA ALA A 66 -7.01 -1.28 10.23
C ALA A 66 -7.82 -0.61 9.13
N LEU A 67 -7.92 0.72 9.15
CA LEU A 67 -8.77 1.49 8.24
C LEU A 67 -7.91 2.41 7.36
N VAL A 68 -8.06 2.29 6.04
CA VAL A 68 -7.33 3.08 5.02
C VAL A 68 -8.32 3.82 4.10
N GLU A 69 -7.84 4.76 3.29
CA GLU A 69 -8.69 5.44 2.30
C GLU A 69 -9.01 4.53 1.11
N GLY A 70 -7.98 3.96 0.48
CA GLY A 70 -8.09 3.22 -0.78
C GLY A 70 -8.37 1.72 -0.61
N GLU A 71 -9.24 1.17 -1.47
CA GLU A 71 -9.52 -0.27 -1.51
C GLU A 71 -8.29 -1.09 -1.95
N LYS A 72 -7.49 -0.55 -2.89
CA LYS A 72 -6.21 -1.14 -3.32
C LYS A 72 -5.29 -1.36 -2.12
N THR A 73 -5.15 -0.33 -1.30
CA THR A 73 -4.31 -0.31 -0.10
C THR A 73 -4.77 -1.37 0.88
N ALA A 74 -6.09 -1.47 1.15
CA ALA A 74 -6.64 -2.49 2.05
C ALA A 74 -6.34 -3.92 1.57
N ILE A 75 -6.49 -4.19 0.27
CA ILE A 75 -6.17 -5.51 -0.30
C ILE A 75 -4.68 -5.82 -0.13
N MET A 76 -3.80 -4.90 -0.55
CA MET A 76 -2.35 -5.10 -0.41
C MET A 76 -1.96 -5.36 1.04
N MET A 77 -2.47 -4.54 1.96
CA MET A 77 -2.14 -4.64 3.37
C MET A 77 -2.65 -5.92 4.03
N SER A 78 -3.77 -6.48 3.55
CA SER A 78 -4.24 -7.79 4.01
C SER A 78 -3.23 -8.91 3.76
N ILE A 79 -2.41 -8.79 2.70
CA ILE A 79 -1.33 -9.75 2.39
C ILE A 79 -0.11 -9.49 3.27
N PHE A 80 0.27 -8.23 3.47
CA PHE A 80 1.50 -7.86 4.21
C PHE A 80 1.36 -7.91 5.73
N LYS A 81 0.17 -7.61 6.24
CA LYS A 81 -0.14 -7.51 7.66
C LYS A 81 -1.47 -8.21 7.96
N PRO A 82 -1.53 -9.55 7.80
CA PRO A 82 -2.76 -10.34 7.94
C PRO A 82 -3.30 -10.39 9.38
N GLN A 83 -2.56 -9.88 10.37
CA GLN A 83 -3.01 -9.80 11.75
C GLN A 83 -4.13 -8.78 11.99
N TYR A 84 -4.38 -7.88 11.03
CA TYR A 84 -5.46 -6.90 11.07
C TYR A 84 -6.53 -7.23 10.03
N ILE A 85 -7.78 -6.87 10.32
CA ILE A 85 -8.81 -6.77 9.28
C ILE A 85 -8.67 -5.41 8.62
N TRP A 86 -8.35 -5.42 7.33
CA TRP A 86 -8.17 -4.20 6.54
C TRP A 86 -9.47 -3.81 5.87
N LEU A 87 -9.96 -2.61 6.20
CA LEU A 87 -11.13 -2.00 5.61
C LEU A 87 -10.73 -0.71 4.90
N ALA A 88 -11.52 -0.32 3.89
CA ALA A 88 -11.32 0.97 3.23
C ALA A 88 -12.60 1.82 3.24
N THR A 89 -12.42 3.14 3.36
CA THR A 89 -13.51 4.11 3.31
C THR A 89 -13.93 4.46 1.88
N GLY A 90 -13.04 4.24 0.89
CA GLY A 90 -13.23 4.54 -0.54
C GLY A 90 -13.07 6.02 -0.90
N SER A 91 -12.98 6.89 0.11
CA SER A 91 -12.54 8.29 0.01
C SER A 91 -12.31 8.88 1.40
N LYS A 92 -11.60 10.01 1.46
CA LYS A 92 -11.49 10.88 2.64
C LYS A 92 -12.83 11.11 3.34
N GLN A 93 -13.89 11.44 2.59
CA GLN A 93 -15.21 11.73 3.16
C GLN A 93 -15.95 10.49 3.67
N GLY A 94 -15.45 9.29 3.34
CA GLY A 94 -15.97 8.03 3.84
C GLY A 94 -15.63 7.77 5.31
N PHE A 95 -14.68 8.53 5.90
CA PHE A 95 -14.35 8.46 7.32
C PHE A 95 -15.39 9.23 8.16
N LYS A 96 -16.58 8.65 8.32
CA LYS A 96 -17.73 9.28 8.99
C LYS A 96 -18.53 8.28 9.82
N TYR A 97 -19.29 8.79 10.78
CA TYR A 97 -20.11 7.99 11.71
C TYR A 97 -20.94 6.92 11.00
N GLU A 98 -21.66 7.28 9.93
CA GLU A 98 -22.57 6.34 9.25
C GLU A 98 -21.87 5.10 8.69
N ASN A 99 -20.62 5.26 8.24
CA ASN A 99 -19.84 4.16 7.70
C ASN A 99 -19.17 3.35 8.82
N LEU A 100 -18.74 4.03 9.90
CA LEU A 100 -17.97 3.41 10.97
C LEU A 100 -18.85 2.79 12.08
N LYS A 101 -20.13 3.15 12.20
CA LYS A 101 -21.02 2.67 13.27
C LYS A 101 -21.11 1.15 13.40
N LEU A 102 -20.94 0.42 12.29
CA LEU A 102 -20.99 -1.04 12.25
C LEU A 102 -19.75 -1.70 12.86
N ILE A 103 -18.68 -0.94 13.04
CA ILE A 103 -17.39 -1.39 13.56
C ILE A 103 -17.03 -0.72 14.89
N LYS A 104 -17.99 -0.02 15.52
CA LYS A 104 -17.78 0.77 16.73
C LYS A 104 -17.21 -0.03 17.91
N GLN A 105 -17.57 -1.30 18.00
CA GLN A 105 -17.15 -2.21 19.08
C GLN A 105 -15.71 -2.71 18.96
N TYR A 106 -15.04 -2.45 17.84
CA TYR A 106 -13.67 -2.88 17.61
C TYR A 106 -12.69 -1.74 17.90
N LYS A 107 -11.46 -2.12 18.25
CA LYS A 107 -10.34 -1.19 18.23
C LYS A 107 -9.98 -0.89 16.77
N ILE A 108 -9.94 0.39 16.42
CA ILE A 108 -9.68 0.86 15.05
C ILE A 108 -8.35 1.61 15.03
N ILE A 109 -7.46 1.22 14.11
CA ILE A 109 -6.25 1.97 13.79
C ILE A 109 -6.42 2.51 12.37
N ALA A 110 -6.49 3.84 12.25
CA ALA A 110 -6.67 4.52 10.98
C ALA A 110 -5.33 4.94 10.40
N PHE A 111 -5.11 4.65 9.13
CA PHE A 111 -3.91 4.97 8.36
C PHE A 111 -4.31 5.90 7.19
N PRO A 112 -4.39 7.21 7.44
CA PRO A 112 -4.72 8.18 6.40
C PRO A 112 -3.61 8.28 5.35
N ASP A 113 -3.97 8.68 4.13
CA ASP A 113 -2.99 9.05 3.11
C ASP A 113 -2.22 10.30 3.56
N LYS A 114 -1.04 10.54 2.97
CA LYS A 114 -0.24 11.69 3.36
C LYS A 114 -0.95 13.03 3.06
N GLY A 115 -1.00 13.92 4.06
CA GLY A 115 -1.70 15.20 4.01
C GLY A 115 -3.14 15.13 4.52
N GLU A 116 -3.62 13.94 4.91
CA GLU A 116 -4.99 13.71 5.38
C GLU A 116 -5.07 13.45 6.89
N TYR A 117 -3.93 13.43 7.57
CA TYR A 117 -3.83 13.11 9.00
C TYR A 117 -4.68 14.04 9.88
N GLU A 118 -4.53 15.36 9.75
CA GLU A 118 -5.21 16.31 10.64
C GLU A 118 -6.74 16.19 10.56
N ASP A 119 -7.28 16.03 9.35
CA ASP A 119 -8.72 15.89 9.12
C ASP A 119 -9.25 14.59 9.73
N TRP A 120 -8.53 13.49 9.55
CA TRP A 120 -8.88 12.19 10.13
C TRP A 120 -8.73 12.21 11.65
N PHE A 121 -7.70 12.86 12.20
CA PHE A 121 -7.48 12.99 13.63
C PHE A 121 -8.59 13.79 14.30
N LYS A 122 -8.96 14.93 13.72
CA LYS A 122 -10.10 15.73 14.20
C LYS A 122 -11.37 14.90 14.17
N LYS A 123 -11.62 14.19 13.06
CA LYS A 123 -12.83 13.39 12.94
C LYS A 123 -12.85 12.18 13.88
N ALA A 124 -11.72 11.54 14.10
CA ALA A 124 -11.57 10.45 15.05
C ALA A 124 -11.83 10.95 16.48
N THR A 125 -11.36 12.14 16.83
CA THR A 125 -11.63 12.77 18.14
C THR A 125 -13.14 12.96 18.35
N GLU A 126 -13.85 13.49 17.36
CA GLU A 126 -15.32 13.62 17.41
C GLU A 126 -16.02 12.26 17.57
N LEU A 127 -15.57 11.24 16.84
CA LEU A 127 -16.14 9.89 16.91
C LEU A 127 -15.82 9.21 18.24
N ASN A 128 -14.63 9.40 18.80
CA ASN A 128 -14.25 8.83 20.09
C ASN A 128 -15.12 9.37 21.24
N ILE A 129 -15.54 10.64 21.18
CA ILE A 129 -16.53 11.20 22.11
C ILE A 129 -17.86 10.44 22.04
N LEU A 130 -18.23 9.94 20.86
CA LEU A 130 -19.42 9.11 20.66
C LEU A 130 -19.23 7.63 21.07
N GLY A 131 -18.09 7.29 21.68
CA GLY A 131 -17.78 5.95 22.20
C GLY A 131 -17.14 5.00 21.19
N PHE A 132 -16.40 5.54 20.22
CA PHE A 132 -15.50 4.74 19.38
C PHE A 132 -14.11 4.61 20.05
N ASP A 133 -13.34 3.59 19.66
CA ASP A 133 -11.92 3.43 20.01
C ASP A 133 -11.07 3.52 18.74
N ILE A 134 -10.81 4.75 18.28
CA ILE A 134 -10.03 5.04 17.08
C ILE A 134 -8.71 5.71 17.44
N ILE A 135 -7.62 5.15 16.93
CA ILE A 135 -6.28 5.74 16.94
C ILE A 135 -5.92 6.09 15.51
N VAL A 136 -5.50 7.32 15.25
CA VAL A 136 -5.02 7.75 13.92
C VAL A 136 -3.50 7.70 13.92
N ASN A 137 -2.93 7.00 12.95
CA ASN A 137 -1.49 6.88 12.79
C ASN A 137 -0.93 8.11 12.05
N ASP A 138 0.05 8.76 12.65
CA ASP A 138 0.71 9.98 12.15
C ASP A 138 2.04 9.71 11.42
N TRP A 139 2.48 8.45 11.38
CA TRP A 139 3.79 8.09 10.85
C TRP A 139 3.99 8.58 9.42
N LEU A 140 2.99 8.36 8.55
CA LEU A 140 3.07 8.72 7.14
C LEU A 140 3.14 10.24 6.93
N GLU A 141 2.49 11.01 7.80
CA GLU A 141 2.50 12.48 7.77
C GLU A 141 3.92 13.02 8.03
N ASN A 142 4.63 12.40 8.97
CA ASN A 142 5.98 12.79 9.39
C ASN A 142 7.12 12.35 8.44
N THR A 143 6.79 11.76 7.29
CA THR A 143 7.78 11.32 6.29
C THR A 143 8.15 12.44 5.30
N ASN A 144 9.05 12.14 4.34
CA ASN A 144 9.35 13.02 3.20
C ASN A 144 8.65 12.61 1.89
N PHE A 145 7.69 11.66 1.93
CA PHE A 145 6.93 11.26 0.74
C PHE A 145 6.05 12.38 0.17
N GLU A 146 5.59 12.24 -1.07
CA GLU A 146 4.67 13.19 -1.70
C GLU A 146 3.26 13.11 -1.11
N ALA A 147 2.51 14.22 -1.14
CA ALA A 147 1.12 14.24 -0.70
C ALA A 147 0.25 13.26 -1.50
N GLY A 148 -0.63 12.54 -0.80
CA GLY A 148 -1.44 11.47 -1.38
C GLY A 148 -0.72 10.13 -1.55
N THR A 149 0.51 9.99 -1.04
CA THR A 149 1.15 8.67 -0.90
C THR A 149 0.36 7.86 0.11
N ASP A 150 0.05 6.60 -0.22
CA ASP A 150 -0.63 5.67 0.68
C ASP A 150 0.35 4.68 1.35
N PHE A 151 -0.13 3.93 2.35
CA PHE A 151 0.71 2.98 3.08
C PHE A 151 1.22 1.80 2.23
N ALA A 152 0.48 1.42 1.18
CA ALA A 152 0.90 0.34 0.29
C ALA A 152 2.01 0.80 -0.68
N ASP A 153 1.99 2.05 -1.12
CA ASP A 153 3.04 2.64 -1.96
C ASP A 153 4.38 2.64 -1.20
N VAL A 154 4.37 2.98 0.09
CA VAL A 154 5.58 2.94 0.93
C VAL A 154 6.15 1.51 1.03
N LEU A 155 5.30 0.52 1.29
CA LEU A 155 5.75 -0.89 1.36
C LEU A 155 6.30 -1.41 0.04
N LEU A 156 5.77 -0.94 -1.09
CA LEU A 156 6.28 -1.29 -2.41
C LEU A 156 7.68 -0.70 -2.63
N ILE A 157 7.91 0.54 -2.18
CA ILE A 157 9.24 1.16 -2.24
C ILE A 157 10.23 0.37 -1.37
N GLU A 158 9.89 0.10 -0.11
CA GLU A 158 10.75 -0.67 0.80
C GLU A 158 11.08 -2.06 0.26
N LYS A 159 10.11 -2.75 -0.36
CA LYS A 159 10.36 -4.05 -0.99
C LYS A 159 11.29 -3.95 -2.19
N ASN A 160 11.08 -2.97 -3.06
CA ASN A 160 11.96 -2.76 -4.21
C ASN A 160 13.38 -2.41 -3.76
N GLU A 161 13.54 -1.64 -2.68
CA GLU A 161 14.84 -1.34 -2.09
C GLU A 161 15.48 -2.59 -1.48
N ALA A 162 14.73 -3.40 -0.74
CA ALA A 162 15.23 -4.67 -0.21
C ALA A 162 15.64 -5.66 -1.31
N GLU A 163 14.89 -5.71 -2.42
CA GLU A 163 15.24 -6.52 -3.60
C GLU A 163 16.47 -5.99 -4.32
N LYS A 164 16.64 -4.66 -4.41
CA LYS A 164 17.88 -4.06 -4.89
C LYS A 164 19.05 -4.43 -3.99
N ILE A 165 18.92 -4.30 -2.68
CA ILE A 165 19.97 -4.65 -1.71
C ILE A 165 20.36 -6.13 -1.85
N LYS A 166 19.41 -7.05 -1.98
CA LYS A 166 19.69 -8.47 -2.27
C LYS A 166 20.40 -8.72 -3.60
N LYS A 167 20.16 -7.87 -4.60
CA LYS A 167 20.89 -7.91 -5.88
C LYS A 167 22.31 -7.35 -5.75
N TYR A 168 22.54 -6.46 -4.78
CA TYR A 168 23.87 -5.90 -4.45
C TYR A 168 24.63 -6.71 -3.38
N GLU A 169 24.00 -7.67 -2.69
CA GLU A 169 24.72 -8.75 -2.01
C GLU A 169 25.47 -9.54 -3.09
N ILE A 170 26.79 -9.33 -3.16
CA ILE A 170 27.67 -10.01 -4.11
C ILE A 170 27.57 -11.50 -3.85
N ILE A 171 26.98 -12.23 -4.79
CA ILE A 171 27.03 -13.69 -4.78
C ILE A 171 28.44 -14.05 -5.26
N TYR A 172 29.31 -14.33 -4.31
CA TYR A 172 30.63 -14.89 -4.57
C TYR A 172 30.46 -16.33 -5.07
N THR A 173 31.18 -16.69 -6.12
CA THR A 173 31.37 -18.10 -6.49
C THR A 173 32.12 -18.83 -5.37
N ASP A 174 32.05 -20.17 -5.35
CA ASP A 174 32.83 -20.97 -4.38
C ASP A 174 34.33 -20.63 -4.45
N THR A 175 34.85 -20.37 -5.66
CA THR A 175 36.23 -19.93 -5.91
C THR A 175 36.50 -18.54 -5.31
N GLU A 176 35.60 -17.58 -5.50
CA GLU A 176 35.73 -16.23 -4.94
C GLU A 176 35.65 -16.27 -3.39
N ASN A 177 34.79 -17.12 -2.81
CA ASN A 177 34.71 -17.31 -1.35
C ASN A 177 36.02 -17.86 -0.78
N ILE A 178 36.59 -18.89 -1.42
CA ILE A 178 37.87 -19.46 -1.02
C ILE A 178 38.97 -18.39 -1.10
N ILE A 179 39.05 -17.65 -2.20
CA ILE A 179 40.09 -16.63 -2.39
C ILE A 179 39.98 -15.50 -1.36
N ASN A 180 38.76 -15.06 -1.04
CA ASN A 180 38.53 -14.07 0.01
C ASN A 180 38.94 -14.60 1.40
N GLU A 181 38.72 -15.88 1.68
CA GLU A 181 39.20 -16.51 2.92
C GLU A 181 40.74 -16.57 2.95
N PHE A 182 41.37 -16.96 1.84
CA PHE A 182 42.83 -17.01 1.70
C PHE A 182 43.48 -15.62 1.81
N GLU A 183 42.84 -14.57 1.29
CA GLU A 183 43.33 -13.18 1.39
C GLU A 183 43.58 -12.76 2.84
N THR A 184 42.79 -13.24 3.79
CA THR A 184 42.97 -12.92 5.22
C THR A 184 44.31 -13.39 5.79
N HIS A 185 44.91 -14.43 5.18
CA HIS A 185 46.20 -14.98 5.59
C HIS A 185 47.33 -14.67 4.59
N THR A 186 47.00 -14.38 3.33
CA THR A 186 47.97 -14.18 2.25
C THR A 186 47.43 -13.17 1.23
N PRO A 187 47.62 -11.86 1.48
CA PRO A 187 47.08 -10.81 0.62
C PRO A 187 47.70 -10.78 -0.79
N GLU A 188 48.88 -11.38 -0.99
CA GLU A 188 49.57 -11.46 -2.28
C GLU A 188 48.85 -12.36 -3.31
N ILE A 189 47.83 -13.12 -2.90
CA ILE A 189 47.06 -13.99 -3.79
C ILE A 189 46.47 -13.24 -4.99
N TRP A 190 46.06 -11.98 -4.80
CA TRP A 190 45.54 -11.15 -5.88
C TRP A 190 46.59 -10.77 -6.91
N ASN A 191 47.83 -10.52 -6.48
CA ASN A 191 48.94 -10.28 -7.42
C ASN A 191 49.19 -11.51 -8.30
N LEU A 192 49.04 -12.71 -7.75
CA LEU A 192 49.19 -13.96 -8.49
C LEU A 192 48.06 -14.11 -9.53
N ILE A 193 46.82 -13.88 -9.11
CA ILE A 193 45.64 -13.95 -9.99
C ILE A 193 45.78 -12.98 -11.16
N GLU A 194 46.18 -11.73 -10.90
CA GLU A 194 46.37 -10.70 -11.93
C GLU A 194 47.56 -11.00 -12.85
N THR A 195 48.71 -11.38 -12.28
CA THR A 195 49.96 -11.60 -13.06
C THR A 195 49.82 -12.78 -14.03
N PHE A 196 49.14 -13.84 -13.59
CA PHE A 196 48.98 -15.06 -14.37
C PHE A 196 47.62 -15.19 -15.07
N GLY A 197 46.73 -14.20 -14.90
CA GLY A 197 45.39 -14.20 -15.51
C GLY A 197 44.55 -15.41 -15.10
N LEU A 198 44.55 -15.74 -13.81
CA LEU A 198 43.86 -16.93 -13.29
C LEU A 198 42.34 -16.75 -13.34
N VAL A 199 41.65 -17.82 -13.74
CA VAL A 199 40.19 -17.90 -13.87
C VAL A 199 39.66 -19.09 -13.08
N ASP A 200 38.35 -19.11 -12.81
CA ASP A 200 37.71 -20.27 -12.17
C ASP A 200 37.66 -21.51 -13.09
N CYS A 201 37.15 -22.63 -12.57
CA CYS A 201 37.02 -23.88 -13.33
C CYS A 201 36.03 -23.80 -14.51
N ASN A 202 35.21 -22.74 -14.58
CA ASN A 202 34.29 -22.45 -15.66
C ASN A 202 34.83 -21.35 -16.60
N TRP A 203 36.10 -20.97 -16.47
CA TRP A 203 36.78 -19.92 -17.23
C TRP A 203 36.24 -18.50 -16.99
N ASN A 204 35.58 -18.26 -15.85
CA ASN A 204 35.15 -16.92 -15.45
C ASN A 204 36.27 -16.17 -14.73
N GLU A 205 36.34 -14.85 -14.95
CA GLU A 205 37.22 -13.97 -14.19
C GLU A 205 36.83 -13.94 -12.70
N ILE A 206 37.85 -13.99 -11.84
CA ILE A 206 37.70 -13.92 -10.39
C ILE A 206 37.67 -12.45 -9.99
N ARG A 207 36.57 -11.98 -9.41
CA ARG A 207 36.38 -10.56 -9.14
C ARG A 207 36.81 -10.21 -7.72
N LYS A 208 37.63 -9.17 -7.58
CA LYS A 208 37.86 -8.47 -6.31
C LYS A 208 36.85 -7.34 -6.18
N VAL A 209 35.88 -7.46 -5.26
CA VAL A 209 34.94 -6.37 -4.98
C VAL A 209 35.37 -5.70 -3.68
N ILE A 210 35.66 -4.40 -3.76
CA ILE A 210 36.09 -3.53 -2.64
C ILE A 210 34.87 -3.11 -1.82
#